data_AF-A0A538TS15-F1
#
_entry.id   AF-A0A538TS15-F1
#
_cell.length_a   1.000
_cell.length_b   1.000
_cell.length_c   1.000
_cell.angle_alpha   90.00
_cell.angle_beta   90.00
_cell.angle_gamma   90.00
#
_symmetry.space_group_name_H-M   'P 1'
#
loop_
_entity.id
_entity.type
_entity.pdbx_description
1 polymer ?
#
loop_
_entity_poly.entity_id
_entity_poly.type
_entity_poly.pdbx_seq_one_letter_code
_entity_poly.pdbx_strand_id
1 'polypeptide(L)'
;MRRGDGKRIETSIFFVLLLYGAYLALRTAIEPAERRARLSAIYSAVAFVAVPFLMFVVPRIYFTLHPDPLLNTRGKVDMDPRIRAVFLAMLVGFTTLFFWMLSLRVRVARLLQRREET
;
A
#
# COMPACT_ATOMS: atom_id res chain seq x y z
N MET A 1 -33.80 2.68 21.33
CA MET A 1 -32.60 3.49 21.01
C MET A 1 -31.52 2.52 20.52
N ARG A 2 -31.24 2.55 19.21
CA ARG A 2 -30.66 1.42 18.46
C ARG A 2 -29.14 1.35 18.65
N ARG A 3 -28.69 0.47 19.55
CA ARG A 3 -27.31 0.00 19.64
C ARG A 3 -27.05 -0.93 18.45
N GLY A 4 -26.14 -0.54 17.58
CA GLY A 4 -25.67 -1.41 16.52
C GLY A 4 -25.01 -0.58 15.45
N ASP A 5 -23.70 -0.40 15.58
CA ASP A 5 -22.81 0.00 14.49
C ASP A 5 -21.34 -0.15 14.93
N GLY A 6 -20.99 -1.36 15.38
CA GLY A 6 -19.62 -1.72 15.81
C GLY A 6 -18.73 -2.32 14.71
N LYS A 7 -19.12 -2.24 13.42
CA LYS A 7 -18.52 -3.05 12.32
C LYS A 7 -17.95 -2.25 11.14
N ARG A 8 -17.50 -1.01 11.33
CA ARG A 8 -17.15 -0.14 10.18
C ARG A 8 -15.69 -0.21 9.71
N ILE A 9 -14.79 -0.81 10.50
CA ILE A 9 -13.41 -1.08 10.04
C ILE A 9 -13.38 -2.29 9.11
N GLU A 10 -14.26 -3.28 9.35
CA GLU A 10 -14.40 -4.49 8.54
C GLU A 10 -14.64 -4.16 7.05
N THR A 11 -15.45 -3.13 6.76
CA THR A 11 -15.74 -2.73 5.38
C THR A 11 -14.50 -2.16 4.68
N SER A 12 -13.70 -1.32 5.35
CA SER A 12 -12.47 -0.77 4.76
C SER A 12 -11.43 -1.85 4.44
N ILE A 13 -11.25 -2.83 5.34
CA ILE A 13 -10.38 -3.99 5.12
C ILE A 13 -10.89 -4.84 3.97
N PHE A 14 -12.21 -5.07 3.90
CA PHE A 14 -12.84 -5.78 2.79
C PHE A 14 -12.57 -5.11 1.43
N PHE A 15 -12.69 -3.78 1.34
CA PHE A 15 -12.37 -3.06 0.10
C PHE A 15 -10.89 -3.15 -0.27
N VAL A 16 -9.98 -3.08 0.71
CA VAL A 16 -8.54 -3.29 0.48
C VAL A 16 -8.27 -4.71 -0.03
N LEU A 17 -8.93 -5.73 0.53
CA LEU A 17 -8.81 -7.11 0.07
C LEU A 17 -9.36 -7.29 -1.35
N LEU A 18 -10.49 -6.66 -1.69
CA LEU A 18 -11.02 -6.67 -3.05
C LEU A 18 -10.06 -5.99 -4.04
N LEU A 19 -9.41 -4.91 -3.62
CA LEU A 19 -8.43 -4.19 -4.42
C LEU A 19 -7.18 -5.06 -4.67
N TYR A 20 -6.70 -5.81 -3.68
CA TYR A 20 -5.65 -6.81 -3.89
C TYR A 20 -6.11 -7.98 -4.78
N GLY A 21 -7.33 -8.48 -4.57
CA GLY A 21 -7.91 -9.57 -5.36
C GLY A 21 -8.07 -9.20 -6.84
N ALA A 22 -8.57 -8.00 -7.11
CA ALA A 22 -8.70 -7.48 -8.48
C ALA A 22 -7.34 -7.31 -9.17
N TYR A 23 -6.30 -6.87 -8.46
CA TYR A 23 -4.93 -6.81 -9.01
C TYR A 23 -4.41 -8.19 -9.43
N LEU A 24 -4.58 -9.20 -8.57
CA LEU A 24 -4.16 -10.57 -8.85
C LEU A 24 -4.93 -11.16 -10.04
N ALA A 25 -6.25 -11.00 -10.05
CA ALA A 25 -7.11 -11.46 -11.14
C ALA A 25 -6.76 -10.79 -12.48
N LEU A 26 -6.52 -9.47 -12.48
CA LEU A 26 -6.08 -8.73 -13.67
C LEU A 26 -4.74 -9.24 -14.20
N ARG A 27 -3.81 -9.56 -13.30
CA ARG A 27 -2.48 -10.05 -13.66
C ARG A 27 -2.53 -11.46 -14.25
N THR A 28 -3.47 -12.30 -13.85
CA THR A 28 -3.60 -13.67 -14.37
C THR A 28 -4.45 -13.76 -15.63
N ALA A 29 -5.45 -12.89 -15.79
CA ALA A 29 -6.42 -12.95 -16.89
C ALA A 29 -5.92 -12.39 -18.23
N ILE A 30 -4.82 -11.63 -18.24
CA ILE A 30 -4.30 -11.00 -19.46
C ILE A 30 -3.11 -11.79 -20.01
N GLU A 31 -3.30 -12.37 -21.20
CA GLU A 31 -2.32 -13.20 -21.92
C GLU A 31 -1.19 -12.39 -22.58
N PRO A 32 -1.46 -11.35 -23.40
CA PRO A 32 -0.38 -10.58 -24.00
C PRO A 32 0.43 -9.84 -22.92
N ALA A 33 1.70 -10.21 -22.78
CA ALA A 33 2.59 -9.74 -21.72
C ALA A 33 2.68 -8.21 -21.65
N GLU A 34 2.67 -7.55 -22.81
CA GLU A 34 2.76 -6.09 -22.93
C GLU A 34 1.48 -5.39 -22.44
N ARG A 35 0.31 -5.92 -22.80
CA ARG A 35 -0.99 -5.40 -22.32
C ARG A 35 -1.16 -5.65 -20.83
N ARG A 36 -0.74 -6.82 -20.34
CA ARG A 36 -0.72 -7.17 -18.92
C ARG A 36 0.14 -6.20 -18.12
N ALA A 37 1.34 -5.89 -18.60
CA ALA A 37 2.26 -4.97 -17.94
C ALA A 37 1.66 -3.56 -17.83
N ARG A 38 1.06 -3.05 -18.91
CA ARG A 38 0.44 -1.72 -18.93
C ARG A 38 -0.75 -1.61 -17.98
N LEU A 39 -1.69 -2.55 -18.06
CA LEU A 39 -2.89 -2.53 -17.21
C LEU A 39 -2.56 -2.76 -15.73
N SER A 40 -1.60 -3.64 -15.44
CA SER A 40 -1.12 -3.85 -14.06
C SER A 40 -0.47 -2.59 -13.50
N ALA A 41 0.35 -1.88 -14.29
CA ALA A 41 1.01 -0.65 -13.85
C ALA A 41 0.00 0.47 -13.56
N ILE A 42 -1.01 0.66 -14.42
CA ILE A 42 -2.08 1.64 -14.20
C ILE A 42 -2.86 1.29 -12.93
N TYR A 43 -3.25 0.03 -12.77
CA TYR A 43 -3.96 -0.43 -11.59
C TYR A 43 -3.15 -0.19 -10.32
N SER A 44 -1.86 -0.57 -10.31
CA SER A 44 -0.98 -0.36 -9.16
C SER A 44 -0.82 1.11 -8.80
N ALA A 45 -0.75 2.02 -9.78
CA ALA A 45 -0.65 3.46 -9.52
C ALA A 45 -1.93 4.01 -8.86
N VAL A 46 -3.11 3.62 -9.36
CA VAL A 46 -4.40 4.02 -8.76
C VAL A 46 -4.56 3.41 -7.36
N ALA A 47 -4.24 2.13 -7.20
CA ALA A 47 -4.25 1.43 -5.93
C ALA A 47 -3.34 2.10 -4.88
N PHE A 48 -2.14 2.53 -5.29
CA PHE A 48 -1.19 3.20 -4.40
C PHE A 48 -1.74 4.49 -3.80
N VAL A 49 -2.56 5.24 -4.55
CA VAL A 49 -3.25 6.44 -4.04
C VAL A 49 -4.50 6.07 -3.24
N ALA A 50 -5.25 5.06 -3.69
CA ALA A 50 -6.50 4.64 -3.05
C ALA A 50 -6.27 4.02 -1.66
N VAL A 51 -5.23 3.22 -1.46
CA VAL A 51 -4.95 2.54 -0.18
C VAL A 51 -4.75 3.52 1.00
N PRO A 52 -3.85 4.52 0.95
CA PRO A 52 -3.72 5.48 2.04
C PRO A 52 -4.99 6.31 2.23
N PHE A 53 -5.73 6.62 1.16
CA PHE A 53 -7.05 7.25 1.30
C PHE A 53 -8.03 6.37 2.08
N LEU A 54 -8.16 5.10 1.70
CA LEU A 54 -9.03 4.12 2.37
C LEU A 54 -8.59 3.81 3.82
N MET A 55 -7.30 3.92 4.13
CA MET A 55 -6.75 3.62 5.45
C MET A 55 -6.72 4.82 6.39
N PHE A 56 -6.46 6.02 5.87
CA PHE A 56 -6.36 7.23 6.69
C PHE A 56 -7.63 8.07 6.68
N VAL A 57 -8.32 8.21 5.54
CA VAL A 57 -9.47 9.12 5.43
C VAL A 57 -10.75 8.41 5.87
N VAL A 58 -11.07 7.26 5.29
CA VAL A 58 -12.33 6.55 5.54
C VAL A 58 -12.53 6.19 7.04
N PRO A 59 -11.54 5.68 7.78
CA PRO A 59 -11.72 5.34 9.19
C PRO A 59 -11.85 6.56 10.10
N ARG A 60 -11.38 7.75 9.66
CA ARG A 60 -11.51 9.00 10.42
C ARG A 60 -12.88 9.66 10.29
N ILE A 61 -13.62 9.35 9.22
CA ILE A 61 -14.99 9.88 9.01
C ILE A 61 -16.01 9.08 9.84
N TYR A 62 -15.73 7.81 10.14
CA TYR A 62 -16.57 6.98 10.99
C TYR A 62 -16.15 7.09 12.46
N PHE A 63 -17.10 7.33 13.36
CA PHE A 63 -16.85 7.38 14.80
C PHE A 63 -16.29 6.04 15.28
N THR A 64 -15.07 6.06 15.83
CA THR A 64 -14.49 4.92 16.55
C THR A 64 -14.58 5.20 18.04
N LEU A 65 -14.70 4.17 18.88
CA LEU A 65 -14.66 4.30 20.35
C LEU A 65 -13.22 4.53 20.88
N HIS A 66 -12.27 4.92 20.02
CA HIS A 66 -10.86 5.07 20.38
C HIS A 66 -10.58 6.52 20.78
N PRO A 67 -9.84 6.77 21.88
CA PRO A 67 -9.51 8.12 22.32
C PRO A 67 -8.66 8.84 21.28
N ASP A 68 -8.74 10.16 21.31
CA ASP A 68 -8.31 11.12 20.28
C ASP A 68 -7.04 10.77 19.49
N PRO A 69 -7.00 11.17 18.20
CA PRO A 69 -5.85 10.91 17.33
C PRO A 69 -4.55 11.46 17.94
N LEU A 70 -3.46 10.69 17.80
CA LEU A 70 -2.08 11.08 18.12
C LEU A 70 -1.62 12.40 17.45
N LEU A 71 -2.38 12.90 16.45
CA LEU A 71 -2.29 14.27 15.98
C LEU A 71 -3.14 15.17 16.88
N ASN A 72 -2.50 15.74 17.89
CA ASN A 72 -3.03 16.87 18.63
C ASN A 72 -3.41 17.98 17.63
N THR A 73 -4.58 18.61 17.81
CA THR A 73 -5.14 19.73 17.01
C THR A 73 -4.21 20.94 16.85
N ARG A 74 -2.99 20.88 17.41
CA ARG A 74 -1.92 21.88 17.35
C ARG A 74 -0.84 21.61 16.30
N GLY A 75 -0.92 20.52 15.52
CA GLY A 75 0.06 20.22 14.46
C GLY A 75 1.48 19.93 14.99
N LYS A 76 1.64 19.72 16.30
CA LYS A 76 2.92 19.33 16.90
C LYS A 76 3.06 17.82 16.83
N VAL A 77 4.08 17.37 16.11
CA VAL A 77 4.54 15.97 16.15
C VAL A 77 5.27 15.78 17.46
N ASP A 78 4.52 15.55 18.55
CA ASP A 78 5.06 15.12 19.84
C ASP A 78 5.44 13.63 19.75
N MET A 79 6.42 13.34 18.89
CA MET A 79 7.07 12.03 18.85
C MET A 79 8.32 12.07 19.71
N ASP A 80 8.35 11.21 20.72
CA ASP A 80 9.54 10.88 21.50
C ASP A 80 10.73 10.64 20.55
N PRO A 81 11.90 11.27 20.77
CA PRO A 81 13.12 11.06 19.99
C PRO A 81 13.44 9.58 19.73
N ARG A 82 13.17 8.69 20.70
CA ARG A 82 13.36 7.24 20.54
C ARG A 82 12.44 6.65 19.48
N ILE A 83 11.15 7.01 19.50
CA ILE A 83 10.16 6.54 18.53
C ILE A 83 10.51 7.06 17.14
N ARG A 84 10.93 8.32 17.04
CA ARG A 84 11.36 8.93 15.78
C ARG A 84 12.57 8.21 15.17
N ALA A 85 13.57 7.87 15.99
CA ALA A 85 14.75 7.15 15.54
C ALA A 85 14.39 5.76 15.00
N VAL A 86 13.53 5.00 15.70
CA VAL A 86 13.07 3.68 15.23
C VAL A 86 12.26 3.80 13.94
N PHE A 87 11.36 4.77 13.86
CA PHE A 87 10.57 5.02 12.64
C PHE A 87 11.47 5.31 11.44
N LEU A 88 12.46 6.21 11.59
CA LEU A 88 13.39 6.55 10.51
C LEU A 88 14.30 5.37 10.16
N ALA A 89 14.78 4.61 11.14
CA ALA A 89 15.59 3.41 10.89
C ALA A 89 14.82 2.36 10.09
N MET A 90 13.54 2.11 10.44
CA MET A 90 12.67 1.22 9.68
C MET A 90 12.39 1.76 8.28
N LEU A 91 12.09 3.05 8.15
CA LEU A 91 11.83 3.69 6.86
C LEU A 91 13.03 3.55 5.90
N VAL A 92 14.24 3.82 6.40
CA VAL A 92 15.48 3.64 5.64
C VAL A 92 15.69 2.16 5.32
N GLY A 93 15.53 1.27 6.29
CA GLY A 93 15.68 -0.17 6.10
C GLY A 93 14.78 -0.74 4.99
N PHE A 94 13.49 -0.42 5.02
CA PHE A 94 12.54 -0.85 3.97
C PHE A 94 12.82 -0.20 2.61
N THR A 95 13.26 1.06 2.59
CA THR A 95 13.63 1.76 1.37
C THR A 95 14.86 1.13 0.73
N THR A 96 15.90 0.84 1.51
CA THR A 96 17.09 0.13 1.04
C THR A 96 16.74 -1.27 0.53
N LEU A 97 15.91 -2.01 1.26
CA LEU A 97 15.43 -3.34 0.84
C LEU A 97 14.68 -3.26 -0.50
N PHE A 98 13.82 -2.25 -0.68
CA PHE A 98 13.11 -2.02 -1.93
C PHE A 98 14.07 -1.80 -3.10
N PHE A 99 15.06 -0.91 -2.95
CA PHE A 99 16.05 -0.66 -4.00
C PHE A 99 16.90 -1.89 -4.30
N TRP A 100 17.27 -2.66 -3.28
CA TRP A 100 17.98 -3.92 -3.46
C TRP A 100 17.18 -4.92 -4.29
N MET A 101 15.90 -5.15 -3.95
CA MET A 101 15.01 -6.02 -4.72
C MET A 101 14.78 -5.50 -6.15
N LEU A 102 14.63 -4.19 -6.32
CA LEU A 102 14.49 -3.56 -7.63
C LEU A 102 15.73 -3.81 -8.50
N SER A 103 16.93 -3.66 -7.92
CA SER A 103 18.19 -3.90 -8.62
C SER A 103 18.31 -5.35 -9.10
N LEU A 104 17.84 -6.31 -8.30
CA LEU A 104 17.81 -7.72 -8.63
C LEU A 104 16.83 -7.98 -9.78
N ARG A 105 15.62 -7.41 -9.71
CA ARG A 105 14.61 -7.53 -10.77
C ARG A 105 15.10 -7.00 -12.11
N VAL A 106 15.75 -5.83 -12.12
CA VAL A 106 16.34 -5.25 -13.33
C VAL A 106 17.50 -6.10 -13.85
N ARG A 107 18.31 -6.69 -12.98
CA ARG A 107 19.37 -7.63 -13.38
C ARG A 107 18.80 -8.87 -14.07
N VAL A 108 17.76 -9.49 -13.50
CA VAL A 108 17.09 -10.65 -14.10
C VAL A 108 16.45 -10.28 -15.44
N ALA A 109 15.75 -9.15 -15.53
CA ALA A 109 15.13 -8.70 -16.77
C ALA A 109 16.16 -8.51 -17.91
N ARG A 110 17.32 -7.90 -17.60
CA ARG A 110 18.41 -7.73 -18.58
C ARG A 110 19.03 -9.05 -19.05
N LEU A 111 19.10 -10.06 -18.16
CA LEU A 111 19.61 -11.38 -18.53
C LEU A 111 18.64 -12.15 -19.44
N LEU A 112 17.34 -12.01 -19.22
CA LEU A 112 16.31 -12.60 -20.08
C LEU A 112 16.33 -11.98 -21.48
N GLN A 113 16.44 -10.65 -21.59
CA GLN A 113 16.56 -9.98 -22.89
C GLN A 113 17.78 -10.47 -23.69
N ARG A 114 18.94 -10.60 -23.03
CA ARG A 114 20.15 -11.14 -23.69
C ARG A 114 20.00 -12.59 -24.18
N ARG A 115 19.16 -13.38 -23.52
CA ARG A 115 18.87 -14.78 -23.91
C ARG A 115 17.96 -14.87 -25.13
N GLU A 116 17.08 -13.89 -25.34
CA GLU A 116 16.19 -13.83 -26.50
C GLU A 116 16.92 -13.34 -27.77
N GLU A 117 18.04 -12.63 -27.62
CA GLU A 117 18.87 -12.12 -28.72
C GLU A 117 19.94 -13.11 -29.23
N THR A 118 20.11 -14.29 -28.59
CA THR A 118 21.09 -15.33 -28.98
C THR A 118 20.37 -16.58 -29.47
#